data_AF-A0A2T4PZ32-F1
#
_entry.id   AF-A0A2T4PZ32-F1
#
_cell.length_a   1.000
_cell.length_b   1.000
_cell.length_c   1.000
_cell.angle_alpha   90.00
_cell.angle_beta   90.00
_cell.angle_gamma   90.00
#
_symmetry.space_group_name_H-M   'P 1'
#
loop_
_entity.id
_entity.type
_entity.pdbx_description
1 polymer ?
#
loop_
_entity_poly.entity_id
_entity_poly.type
_entity_poly.pdbx_seq_one_letter_code
_entity_poly.pdbx_strand_id
1 'polypeptide(L)' 'MQYLITTFTDSTGLPHNHVTKARENQSFKVVEAESKEEAMKIYEGGRLSPILIN' A
#
# COMPACT_ATOMS: atom_id res chain seq x y z
N MET A 1 1.71 11.85 13.15
CA MET A 1 1.82 12.29 11.74
C MET A 1 2.32 11.10 10.93
N GLN A 2 1.77 10.87 9.74
CA GLN A 2 2.18 9.76 8.87
C GLN A 2 2.95 10.28 7.66
N TYR A 3 3.95 9.53 7.21
CA TYR A 3 4.73 9.81 6.01
C TYR A 3 4.81 8.53 5.16
N LEU A 4 4.66 8.67 3.84
CA LEU A 4 4.95 7.61 2.87
C LEU A 4 6.32 7.87 2.27
N ILE A 5 7.20 6.88 2.36
CA ILE A 5 8.49 6.88 1.68
C ILE A 5 8.40 5.84 0.57
N THR A 6 8.65 6.25 -0.67
CA THR A 6 8.79 5.33 -1.80
C THR A 6 10.22 5.35 -2.28
N THR A 7 10.75 4.17 -2.61
CA THR A 7 12.06 4.01 -3.22
C THR A 7 11.85 3.36 -4.57
N PHE A 8 12.37 3.98 -5.63
CA PHE A 8 12.45 3.38 -6.95
C PHE A 8 13.91 3.28 -7.37
N THR A 9 14.24 2.19 -8.05
CA THR A 9 15.58 1.97 -8.60
C THR A 9 15.51 2.25 -10.09
N ASP A 10 16.39 3.11 -10.59
CA ASP A 10 16.45 3.39 -12.02
C ASP A 10 17.17 2.28 -12.80
N SER A 11 17.26 2.43 -14.13
CA SER A 11 17.93 1.44 -15.00
C SER A 11 19.43 1.28 -14.72
N THR A 12 20.05 2.20 -13.99
CA THR A 12 21.45 2.16 -13.59
C THR A 12 21.67 1.48 -12.24
N GLY A 13 20.60 1.12 -11.53
CA GLY A 13 20.67 0.52 -10.19
C GLY A 13 20.73 1.55 -9.07
N LEU A 14 20.58 2.85 -9.36
CA LEU A 14 20.62 3.89 -8.35
C LEU A 14 19.23 4.03 -7.69
N PRO A 15 19.12 3.94 -6.35
CA PRO A 15 17.87 4.15 -5.66
C PRO A 15 17.57 5.65 -5.47
N HIS A 16 16.31 6.00 -5.69
CA HIS A 16 15.77 7.35 -5.51
C HIS A 16 14.62 7.31 -4.52
N ASN A 17 14.69 8.16 -3.50
CA ASN A 17 13.69 8.22 -2.44
C ASN A 17 12.78 9.43 -2.62
N HIS A 18 11.47 9.21 -2.46
CA HIS A 18 10.46 10.27 -2.42
C HIS A 18 9.68 10.19 -1.11
N VAL A 19 9.45 11.34 -0.47
CA VAL A 19 8.78 11.43 0.83
C VAL A 19 7.55 12.32 0.74
N THR A 20 6.40 11.78 1.16
CA THR A 20 5.12 12.50 1.17
C THR A 20 4.49 12.47 2.55
N LYS A 21 4.12 13.64 3.08
CA LYS A 21 3.40 13.76 4.35
C LYS A 21 1.89 13.55 4.14
N ALA A 22 1.26 12.73 4.98
CA ALA A 22 -0.20 12.57 4.98
C ALA A 22 -0.90 13.85 5.49
N ARG A 23 -2.05 14.17 4.89
CA ARG A 23 -3.01 15.13 5.44
C ARG A 23 -3.73 14.57 6.67
N GLU A 24 -4.43 15.42 7.43
CA GLU A 24 -5.09 15.03 8.69
C GLU A 24 -6.10 13.88 8.53
N ASN A 25 -6.79 13.81 7.40
CA ASN A 25 -7.80 12.79 7.09
C ASN A 25 -7.29 11.70 6.11
N GLN A 26 -5.98 11.61 5.91
CA GLN A 26 -5.37 10.68 4.96
C GLN A 26 -4.59 9.60 5.71
N SER A 27 -4.72 8.35 5.25
CA SER A 27 -3.86 7.24 5.66
C SER A 27 -3.34 6.51 4.42
N PHE A 28 -2.24 5.78 4.57
CA PHE A 28 -1.66 4.96 3.51
C PHE A 28 -1.79 3.48 3.90
N LYS A 29 -2.12 2.63 2.93
CA LYS A 29 -2.10 1.17 3.09
C LYS A 29 -1.42 0.56 1.88
N VAL A 30 -0.42 -0.28 2.12
CA VAL A 30 0.32 -1.01 1.10
C VAL A 30 -0.20 -2.44 1.10
N VAL A 31 -0.54 -2.96 -0.08
CA VAL A 31 -0.99 -4.33 -0.28
C VAL A 31 -0.26 -4.89 -1.50
N GLU A 32 0.06 -6.18 -1.47
CA GLU A 32 0.59 -6.90 -2.62
C GLU A 32 -0.60 -7.31 -3.50
N ALA A 33 -0.61 -6.89 -4.75
CA ALA A 33 -1.67 -7.20 -5.70
C ALA A 33 -1.14 -7.06 -7.13
N GLU A 34 -1.69 -7.85 -8.05
CA GLU A 34 -1.33 -7.79 -9.48
C GLU A 34 -2.10 -6.68 -10.21
N SER A 35 -3.17 -6.18 -9.61
CA SER A 35 -4.02 -5.14 -10.19
C SER A 35 -4.60 -4.20 -9.13
N LYS A 36 -5.10 -3.04 -9.60
CA LYS A 36 -5.79 -2.08 -8.74
C LYS A 36 -7.08 -2.68 -8.15
N GLU A 37 -7.81 -3.44 -8.95
CA GLU A 37 -9.05 -4.10 -8.55
C GLU A 37 -8.80 -5.13 -7.45
N GLU A 38 -7.74 -5.93 -7.58
CA GLU A 38 -7.31 -6.86 -6.55
C GLU A 38 -6.83 -6.15 -5.28
N ALA A 39 -6.04 -5.08 -5.42
CA ALA A 39 -5.61 -4.27 -4.27
C ALA A 39 -6.80 -3.76 -3.46
N MET A 40 -7.88 -3.32 -4.13
CA MET A 40 -9.12 -2.91 -3.48
C MET A 40 -9.85 -4.09 -2.83
N LYS A 41 -9.92 -5.26 -3.50
CA LYS A 41 -10.50 -6.48 -2.90
C LYS A 41 -9.76 -6.90 -1.63
N ILE A 42 -8.43 -6.81 -1.59
CA ILE A 42 -7.64 -7.10 -0.39
C ILE A 42 -7.89 -6.04 0.69
N TYR A 43 -7.95 -4.76 0.31
CA TYR A 43 -8.23 -3.66 1.22
C TYR A 43 -9.60 -3.82 1.90
N GLU A 44 -10.64 -4.12 1.12
CA GLU A 44 -12.04 -4.28 1.55
C GLU A 44 -12.29 -5.63 2.24
N GLY A 45 -11.75 -6.71 1.66
CA GLY A 45 -11.88 -8.09 2.14
C GLY A 45 -11.16 -8.33 3.46
N GLY A 46 -10.11 -7.58 3.78
CA GLY A 46 -9.48 -7.57 5.10
C GLY A 46 -10.37 -7.03 6.24
N ARG A 47 -11.56 -6.47 5.94
CA ARG A 47 -12.60 -6.14 6.95
C ARG A 47 -13.62 -7.27 7.17
N LEU A 48 -13.55 -8.38 6.43
CA LEU A 48 -14.35 -9.58 6.68
C LEU A 48 -13.53 -10.57 7.56
N SER A 49 -13.64 -10.47 8.87
CA SER A 49 -13.30 -11.58 9.80
C SER A 49 -14.51 -12.50 10.00
N PRO A 50 -14.39 -13.79 10.36
CA PRO A 50 -13.25 -14.72 10.31
C PRO A 50 -13.47 -15.84 9.26
N ILE A 51 -12.41 -16.59 8.99
CA ILE A 51 -12.51 -17.85 8.24
C ILE A 51 -13.42 -18.81 9.02
N LEU A 52 -14.61 -19.11 8.48
CA LEU A 52 -15.31 -20.35 8.80
C LEU A 52 -14.59 -21.47 8.05
N ILE A 53 -13.69 -22.15 8.76
CA ILE A 53 -13.24 -23.48 8.32
C ILE A 53 -14.43 -24.41 8.61
N ASN A 54 -14.98 -25.03 7.57
CA ASN A 54 -15.83 -26.22 7.70
C ASN A 54 -14.96 -27.47 7.51
#